data_AF-A0A3C0C9A6-F1
#
_entry.id   AF-A0A3C0C9A6-F1
#
_cell.length_a   1.000
_cell.length_b   1.000
_cell.length_c   1.000
_cell.angle_alpha   90.00
_cell.angle_beta   90.00
_cell.angle_gamma   90.00
#
_symmetry.space_group_name_H-M   'P 1'
#
loop_
_entity.id
_entity.type
_entity.pdbx_description
1 polymer ?
#
loop_
_entity_poly.entity_id
_entity_poly.type
_entity_poly.pdbx_seq_one_letter_code
_entity_poly.pdbx_strand_id
1 'polypeptide(L)'
;MGTKPLVIRKILKNFRIGSESDFIELVRSFDRACAGRSATGWADSCVDETLRFGQRPSMSSSARNVAGVTESHNASGSAFIEVYTPGLCGVDGPMPLDITGQVISQSRNNYDYALQRFLDIVNHRFISFYYRAYAQHSTSISFDRHSLDLPRRLQRSLSGADGQGAMNLPPFAAEAFSPYTSCGNIGKKSLAMVLESFFGFEIKVCDRIFNKNIIPKKFRCILGRGVKL
;
A
#
# COMPACT_ATOMS: atom_id res chain seq x y z
N MET A 1 10.30 26.44 -1.85
CA MET A 1 9.05 25.93 -2.46
C MET A 1 9.13 25.69 -3.98
N GLY A 2 10.26 25.90 -4.66
CA GLY A 2 10.33 25.92 -6.15
C GLY A 2 10.76 24.65 -6.90
N THR A 3 11.05 23.52 -6.25
CA THR A 3 11.61 22.31 -6.89
C THR A 3 10.58 21.32 -7.44
N LYS A 4 9.32 21.43 -7.04
CA LYS A 4 8.28 20.39 -7.24
C LYS A 4 7.56 20.39 -8.60
N PRO A 5 7.25 21.54 -9.26
CA PRO A 5 6.63 21.50 -10.61
C PRO A 5 7.58 20.92 -11.66
N LEU A 6 8.90 20.95 -11.41
CA LEU A 6 9.92 20.37 -12.28
C LEU A 6 9.88 18.83 -12.29
N VAL A 7 9.46 18.19 -11.19
CA VAL A 7 9.40 16.72 -11.09
C VAL A 7 8.21 16.18 -11.88
N ILE A 8 7.05 16.83 -11.78
CA ILE A 8 5.86 16.51 -12.59
C ILE A 8 6.18 16.67 -14.07
N ARG A 9 6.82 17.79 -14.45
CA ARG A 9 7.33 18.00 -15.81
C ARG A 9 8.28 16.92 -16.28
N LYS A 10 9.17 16.43 -15.42
CA LYS A 10 10.11 15.37 -15.76
C LYS A 10 9.40 14.02 -15.95
N ILE A 11 8.43 13.69 -15.09
CA ILE A 11 7.60 12.49 -15.24
C ILE A 11 6.82 12.56 -16.54
N LEU A 12 6.20 13.70 -16.84
CA LEU A 12 5.45 13.90 -18.09
C LEU A 12 6.33 13.85 -19.34
N LYS A 13 7.56 14.38 -19.28
CA LYS A 13 8.54 14.28 -20.39
C LYS A 13 9.06 12.86 -20.59
N ASN A 14 9.22 12.10 -19.50
CA ASN A 14 9.63 10.69 -19.56
C ASN A 14 8.46 9.77 -19.94
N PHE A 15 7.23 10.24 -19.76
CA PHE A 15 6.02 9.55 -20.17
C PHE A 15 5.89 9.62 -21.70
N ARG A 16 6.47 8.62 -22.37
CA ARG A 16 6.22 8.41 -23.80
C ARG A 16 4.77 7.93 -23.94
N ILE A 17 3.93 8.81 -24.49
CA ILE A 17 2.58 8.50 -24.97
C ILE A 17 2.72 7.42 -26.06
N GLY A 18 2.80 6.15 -25.66
CA GLY A 18 3.29 5.09 -26.55
C GLY A 18 3.54 3.73 -25.89
N SER A 19 3.97 3.67 -24.63
CA SER A 19 3.98 2.41 -23.87
C SER A 19 2.59 2.16 -23.27
N GLU A 20 2.17 0.90 -23.13
CA GLU A 20 1.03 0.48 -22.31
C GLU A 20 1.31 0.79 -20.83
N SER A 21 1.42 2.06 -20.49
CA SER A 21 1.67 2.47 -19.12
C SER A 21 0.42 2.19 -18.31
N ASP A 22 0.56 1.25 -17.39
CA ASP A 22 -0.49 0.90 -16.46
C ASP A 22 -0.83 2.11 -15.57
N PHE A 23 -2.11 2.38 -15.40
CA PHE A 23 -2.63 3.48 -14.59
C PHE A 23 -2.03 3.45 -13.18
N ILE A 24 -1.89 2.25 -12.62
CA ILE A 24 -1.35 2.01 -11.27
C ILE A 24 0.10 2.49 -11.18
N GLU A 25 0.94 2.12 -12.14
CA GLU A 25 2.37 2.48 -12.15
C GLU A 25 2.53 4.00 -12.28
N LEU A 26 1.72 4.62 -13.14
CA LEU A 26 1.73 6.07 -13.31
C LEU A 26 1.41 6.77 -11.99
N VAL A 27 0.28 6.44 -11.35
CA VAL A 27 -0.12 7.06 -10.09
C VAL A 27 0.91 6.79 -9.00
N ARG A 28 1.46 5.57 -8.93
CA ARG A 28 2.55 5.22 -8.01
C ARG A 28 3.79 6.11 -8.22
N SER A 29 4.18 6.37 -9.47
CA SER A 29 5.34 7.22 -9.76
C SER A 29 5.16 8.67 -9.26
N PHE A 30 3.94 9.20 -9.39
CA PHE A 30 3.56 10.50 -8.84
C PHE A 30 3.55 10.50 -7.32
N ASP A 31 2.98 9.48 -6.69
CA ASP A 31 2.97 9.34 -5.24
C ASP A 31 4.39 9.22 -4.67
N ARG A 32 5.32 8.54 -5.36
CA ARG A 32 6.75 8.49 -4.97
C ARG A 32 7.43 9.85 -5.10
N ALA A 33 7.18 10.55 -6.20
CA ALA A 33 7.72 11.90 -6.42
C ALA A 33 7.19 12.92 -5.40
N CYS A 34 5.96 12.73 -4.93
CA CYS A 34 5.28 13.58 -3.96
C CYS A 34 5.25 12.97 -2.54
N ALA A 35 6.33 12.30 -2.11
CA ALA A 35 6.40 11.66 -0.79
C ALA A 35 6.03 12.57 0.40
N GLY A 36 6.22 13.89 0.28
CA GLY A 36 5.88 14.87 1.32
C GLY A 36 4.42 15.36 1.35
N ARG A 37 3.52 14.80 0.52
CA ARG A 37 2.07 15.06 0.54
C ARG A 37 1.30 13.78 0.86
N SER A 38 0.02 13.91 1.21
CA SER A 38 -0.87 12.74 1.35
C SER A 38 -0.87 11.92 0.06
N ALA A 39 -0.91 10.60 0.20
CA ALA A 39 -0.98 9.70 -0.95
C ALA A 39 -2.34 9.82 -1.63
N THR A 40 -2.41 9.42 -2.91
CA THR A 40 -3.63 9.55 -3.70
C THR A 40 -4.79 8.76 -3.09
N GLY A 41 -5.91 9.41 -2.74
CA GLY A 41 -7.05 8.78 -2.08
C GLY A 41 -6.99 8.74 -0.54
N TRP A 42 -5.93 9.28 0.07
CA TRP A 42 -5.80 9.46 1.54
C TRP A 42 -5.97 10.91 1.99
N ALA A 43 -6.15 11.87 1.08
CA ALA A 43 -6.39 13.26 1.46
C ALA A 43 -7.86 13.48 1.87
N ASP A 44 -8.08 14.18 2.97
CA ASP A 44 -9.42 14.52 3.47
C ASP A 44 -10.19 15.40 2.48
N SER A 45 -9.49 16.32 1.80
CA SER A 45 -10.05 17.22 0.79
C SER A 45 -9.50 16.94 -0.61
N CYS A 46 -10.34 17.11 -1.65
CA CYS A 46 -9.92 17.01 -3.05
C CYS A 46 -8.89 18.10 -3.44
N VAL A 47 -8.83 19.19 -2.67
CA VAL A 47 -7.88 20.30 -2.93
C VAL A 47 -6.46 19.91 -2.53
N ASP A 48 -6.33 19.02 -1.55
CA ASP A 48 -5.05 18.55 -1.02
C ASP A 48 -4.48 17.37 -1.83
N GLU A 49 -5.26 16.81 -2.76
CA GLU A 49 -4.79 15.76 -3.66
C GLU A 49 -3.79 16.31 -4.69
N THR A 50 -2.67 15.58 -4.83
CA THR A 50 -1.62 15.84 -5.81
C THR A 50 -2.07 15.60 -7.24
N LEU A 51 -2.98 14.65 -7.42
CA LEU A 51 -3.51 14.22 -8.70
C LEU A 51 -5.00 14.52 -8.75
N ARG A 52 -5.47 14.98 -9.90
CA ARG A 52 -6.89 15.03 -10.23
C ARG A 52 -7.16 14.01 -11.31
N PHE A 53 -8.29 13.32 -11.18
CA PHE A 53 -8.72 12.34 -12.15
C PHE A 53 -9.97 12.81 -12.86
N GLY A 54 -10.08 12.47 -14.13
CA GLY A 54 -11.31 12.56 -14.88
C GLY A 54 -11.41 11.39 -15.83
N GLN A 55 -12.58 11.21 -16.40
CA GLN A 55 -12.83 10.16 -17.36
C GLN A 55 -12.95 10.75 -18.76
N ARG A 56 -12.27 10.14 -19.73
CA ARG A 56 -12.55 10.35 -21.15
C ARG A 56 -13.59 9.30 -21.58
N PRO A 57 -14.86 9.69 -21.80
CA PRO A 57 -15.92 8.75 -22.06
C PRO A 57 -15.65 8.01 -23.38
N SER A 58 -15.73 6.69 -23.34
CA SER A 58 -15.51 5.83 -24.50
C SER A 58 -16.26 4.52 -24.37
N MET A 59 -16.79 4.05 -25.51
CA MET A 59 -17.39 2.72 -25.66
C MET A 59 -16.44 1.71 -26.29
N SER A 60 -15.23 2.12 -26.65
CA SER A 60 -14.19 1.19 -27.08
C SER A 60 -13.45 0.64 -25.87
N SER A 61 -13.32 -0.68 -25.78
CA SER A 61 -12.37 -1.30 -24.86
C SER A 61 -10.96 -0.93 -25.33
N SER A 62 -10.30 -0.07 -24.57
CA SER A 62 -8.95 0.39 -24.86
C SER A 62 -7.96 -0.52 -24.16
N ALA A 63 -6.94 -1.01 -24.88
CA ALA A 63 -5.81 -1.71 -24.26
C ALA A 63 -5.03 -0.81 -23.26
N ARG A 64 -5.27 0.50 -23.29
CA ARG A 64 -4.68 1.49 -22.38
C ARG A 64 -5.74 2.09 -21.47
N ASN A 65 -5.45 2.12 -20.17
CA ASN A 65 -6.33 2.75 -19.18
C ASN A 65 -6.18 4.27 -19.13
N VAL A 66 -4.99 4.81 -19.44
CA VAL A 66 -4.72 6.25 -19.41
C VAL A 66 -4.96 6.88 -20.78
N ALA A 67 -5.87 7.87 -20.84
CA ALA A 67 -6.23 8.62 -22.03
C ALA A 67 -5.30 9.82 -22.29
N GLY A 68 -4.82 10.45 -21.22
CA GLY A 68 -3.93 11.60 -21.31
C GLY A 68 -3.56 12.13 -19.94
N VAL A 69 -2.46 12.88 -19.89
CA VAL A 69 -2.03 13.56 -18.67
C VAL A 69 -1.69 15.00 -19.02
N THR A 70 -2.27 15.94 -18.29
CA THR A 70 -2.13 17.38 -18.51
C THR A 70 -1.65 18.04 -17.23
N GLU A 71 -0.73 18.99 -17.32
CA GLU A 71 -0.34 19.81 -16.17
C GLU A 71 -1.53 20.70 -15.76
N SER A 72 -1.91 20.69 -14.48
CA SER A 72 -2.83 21.70 -13.99
C SER A 72 -2.07 22.99 -13.78
N HIS A 73 -2.55 24.08 -14.39
CA HIS A 73 -2.01 25.43 -14.18
C HIS A 73 -2.37 26.04 -12.81
N ASN A 74 -3.03 25.28 -11.93
CA ASN A 74 -3.41 25.75 -10.61
C ASN A 74 -2.19 25.90 -9.69
N ALA A 75 -2.26 26.88 -8.77
CA ALA A 75 -1.18 27.19 -7.81
C ALA A 75 -0.71 26.00 -6.95
N SER A 76 -1.51 24.93 -6.83
CA SER A 76 -1.15 23.70 -6.10
C SER A 76 -0.14 22.80 -6.83
N GLY A 77 0.06 23.01 -8.14
CA GLY A 77 0.94 22.20 -8.98
C GLY A 77 0.48 20.75 -9.11
N SER A 78 -0.82 20.53 -9.27
CA SER A 78 -1.39 19.18 -9.48
C SER A 78 -1.32 18.75 -10.94
N ALA A 79 -1.35 17.44 -11.19
CA ALA A 79 -1.51 16.90 -12.54
C ALA A 79 -2.95 16.42 -12.73
N PHE A 80 -3.50 16.59 -13.93
CA PHE A 80 -4.81 16.07 -14.31
C PHE A 80 -4.62 14.84 -15.21
N ILE A 81 -5.17 13.71 -14.80
CA ILE A 81 -5.06 12.43 -15.50
C ILE A 81 -6.46 12.05 -15.99
N GLU A 82 -6.59 11.89 -17.30
CA GLU A 82 -7.79 11.34 -17.92
C GLU A 82 -7.62 9.85 -18.12
N VAL A 83 -8.61 9.06 -17.70
CA VAL A 83 -8.65 7.61 -17.87
C VAL A 83 -9.82 7.19 -18.76
N TYR A 84 -9.68 6.08 -19.46
CA TYR A 84 -10.81 5.42 -20.14
C TYR A 84 -11.62 4.59 -19.15
N THR A 85 -10.91 3.79 -18.34
CA THR A 85 -11.45 2.90 -17.30
C THR A 85 -10.49 2.95 -16.11
N PRO A 86 -10.96 3.02 -14.85
CA PRO A 86 -12.34 2.96 -14.37
C PRO A 86 -13.09 4.31 -14.37
N GLY A 87 -14.43 4.29 -14.44
CA GLY A 87 -15.28 5.48 -14.28
C GLY A 87 -16.75 5.26 -14.69
N LEU A 88 -17.61 6.27 -14.45
CA LEU A 88 -19.05 6.20 -14.67
C LEU A 88 -19.46 5.94 -16.13
N CYS A 89 -18.81 6.61 -17.09
CA CYS A 89 -19.14 6.60 -18.52
C CYS A 89 -18.14 5.77 -19.35
N GLY A 90 -17.83 4.57 -18.86
CA GLY A 90 -16.94 3.62 -19.53
C GLY A 90 -17.71 2.45 -20.14
N VAL A 91 -17.00 1.54 -20.83
CA VAL A 91 -17.56 0.31 -21.42
C VAL A 91 -18.32 -0.50 -20.38
N ASP A 92 -17.74 -0.66 -19.19
CA ASP A 92 -18.33 -1.36 -18.05
C ASP A 92 -18.84 -0.37 -16.98
N GLY A 93 -19.19 0.85 -17.40
CA GLY A 93 -19.62 1.92 -16.50
C GLY A 93 -21.07 1.71 -16.01
N PRO A 94 -21.38 2.09 -14.76
CA PRO A 94 -22.74 1.98 -14.22
C PRO A 94 -23.73 3.01 -14.79
N MET A 95 -23.26 4.01 -15.55
CA MET A 95 -24.12 5.05 -16.09
C MET A 95 -25.02 4.49 -17.20
N PRO A 96 -26.32 4.83 -17.25
CA PRO A 96 -27.20 4.45 -18.34
C PRO A 96 -26.61 4.78 -19.71
N LEU A 97 -26.82 3.89 -20.69
CA LEU A 97 -26.25 4.02 -22.02
C LEU A 97 -26.68 5.33 -22.71
N ASP A 98 -27.93 5.77 -22.49
CA ASP A 98 -28.46 7.01 -23.06
C ASP A 98 -27.68 8.24 -22.61
N ILE A 99 -27.40 8.32 -21.29
CA ILE A 99 -26.61 9.41 -20.71
C ILE A 99 -25.18 9.32 -21.22
N THR A 100 -24.57 8.12 -21.20
CA THR A 100 -23.21 7.91 -21.68
C THR A 100 -23.06 8.31 -23.15
N GLY A 101 -24.01 7.92 -24.00
CA GLY A 101 -24.08 8.32 -25.41
C GLY A 101 -24.20 9.83 -25.59
N GLN A 102 -25.03 10.49 -24.77
CA GLN A 102 -25.14 11.95 -24.76
C GLN A 102 -23.80 12.62 -24.38
N VAL A 103 -23.11 12.14 -23.34
CA VAL A 103 -21.80 12.68 -22.93
C VAL A 103 -20.78 12.52 -24.06
N ILE A 104 -20.74 11.34 -24.69
CA ILE A 104 -19.83 11.05 -25.80
C ILE A 104 -20.13 11.96 -27.00
N SER A 105 -21.40 12.12 -27.35
CA SER A 105 -21.82 12.98 -28.47
C SER A 105 -21.46 14.45 -28.22
N GLN A 106 -21.77 14.99 -27.02
CA GLN A 106 -21.45 16.38 -26.68
C GLN A 106 -19.93 16.63 -26.67
N SER A 107 -19.16 15.74 -26.04
CA SER A 107 -17.71 15.90 -25.92
C SER A 107 -16.97 15.74 -27.25
N ARG A 108 -17.41 14.82 -28.13
CA ARG A 108 -16.75 14.56 -29.42
C ARG A 108 -17.23 15.45 -30.56
N ASN A 109 -18.53 15.70 -30.67
CA ASN A 109 -19.11 16.40 -31.82
C ASN A 109 -19.21 17.91 -31.57
N ASN A 110 -19.66 18.29 -30.36
CA ASN A 110 -19.93 19.69 -30.03
C ASN A 110 -18.77 20.35 -29.26
N TYR A 111 -17.73 19.58 -28.90
CA TYR A 111 -16.63 20.02 -28.03
C TYR A 111 -17.11 20.64 -26.70
N ASP A 112 -18.30 20.24 -26.25
CA ASP A 112 -18.87 20.66 -24.98
C ASP A 112 -18.53 19.61 -23.91
N TYR A 113 -17.67 20.00 -22.98
CA TYR A 113 -17.19 19.15 -21.90
C TYR A 113 -17.92 19.40 -20.58
N ALA A 114 -18.93 20.28 -20.53
CA ALA A 114 -19.57 20.69 -19.26
C ALA A 114 -20.12 19.48 -18.49
N LEU A 115 -20.89 18.63 -19.15
CA LEU A 115 -21.48 17.45 -18.52
C LEU A 115 -20.43 16.40 -18.15
N GLN A 116 -19.41 16.20 -19.00
CA GLN A 116 -18.26 15.33 -18.69
C GLN A 116 -17.53 15.82 -17.43
N ARG A 117 -17.22 17.12 -17.34
CA ARG A 117 -16.50 17.73 -16.21
C ARG A 117 -17.34 17.77 -14.93
N PHE A 118 -18.66 17.84 -15.05
CA PHE A 118 -19.55 17.66 -13.92
C PHE A 118 -19.46 16.24 -13.34
N LEU A 119 -19.51 15.22 -14.20
CA LEU A 119 -19.35 13.83 -13.79
C LEU A 119 -17.94 13.54 -13.23
N ASP A 120 -16.93 14.26 -13.70
CA ASP A 120 -15.56 14.16 -13.19
C ASP A 120 -15.45 14.47 -11.69
N ILE A 121 -16.39 15.23 -11.09
CA ILE A 121 -16.41 15.48 -9.63
C ILE A 121 -16.57 14.16 -8.88
N VAL A 122 -17.46 13.29 -9.36
CA VAL A 122 -17.71 11.97 -8.77
C VAL A 122 -16.61 10.99 -9.19
N ASN A 123 -16.25 10.98 -10.48
CA ASN A 123 -15.21 10.09 -10.99
C ASN A 123 -13.88 10.32 -10.27
N HIS A 124 -13.53 11.57 -9.95
CA HIS A 124 -12.29 11.89 -9.28
C HIS A 124 -12.12 11.12 -7.97
N ARG A 125 -13.12 11.19 -7.08
CA ARG A 125 -13.06 10.47 -5.81
C ARG A 125 -13.17 8.96 -5.98
N PHE A 126 -14.00 8.50 -6.91
CA PHE A 126 -14.12 7.08 -7.21
C PHE A 126 -12.78 6.47 -7.68
N ILE A 127 -12.10 7.12 -8.62
CA ILE A 127 -10.80 6.69 -9.15
C ILE A 127 -9.72 6.77 -8.07
N SER A 128 -9.69 7.85 -7.27
CA SER A 128 -8.76 7.97 -6.13
C SER A 128 -8.95 6.81 -5.13
N PHE A 129 -10.19 6.41 -4.84
CA PHE A 129 -10.46 5.27 -3.95
C PHE A 129 -10.16 3.92 -4.58
N TYR A 130 -10.40 3.76 -5.88
CA TYR A 130 -9.98 2.57 -6.62
C TYR A 130 -8.46 2.36 -6.50
N TYR A 131 -7.67 3.42 -6.73
CA TYR A 131 -6.22 3.36 -6.57
C TYR A 131 -5.83 3.07 -5.11
N ARG A 132 -6.44 3.76 -4.14
CA ARG A 132 -6.17 3.53 -2.72
C ARG A 132 -6.40 2.07 -2.32
N ALA A 133 -7.54 1.49 -2.69
CA ALA A 133 -7.85 0.09 -2.40
C ALA A 133 -6.77 -0.83 -2.99
N TYR A 134 -6.40 -0.61 -4.26
CA TYR A 134 -5.34 -1.38 -4.91
C TYR A 134 -4.00 -1.25 -4.18
N ALA A 135 -3.61 -0.02 -3.83
CA ALA A 135 -2.36 0.28 -3.15
C ALA A 135 -2.29 -0.33 -1.73
N GLN A 136 -3.42 -0.38 -1.01
CA GLN A 136 -3.51 -1.02 0.31
C GLN A 136 -3.32 -2.54 0.28
N HIS A 137 -3.75 -3.21 -0.80
CA HIS A 137 -3.57 -4.65 -0.96
C HIS A 137 -2.24 -5.04 -1.61
N SER A 138 -1.61 -4.11 -2.34
CA SER A 138 -0.36 -4.36 -3.04
C SER A 138 0.84 -4.13 -2.13
N THR A 139 1.50 -5.21 -1.69
CA THR A 139 2.71 -5.14 -0.85
C THR A 139 3.78 -4.26 -1.47
N SER A 140 4.00 -4.36 -2.79
CA SER A 140 5.03 -3.60 -3.48
C SER A 140 4.79 -2.09 -3.44
N ILE A 141 3.53 -1.64 -3.51
CA ILE A 141 3.15 -0.21 -3.51
C ILE A 141 3.13 0.31 -2.07
N SER A 142 2.49 -0.45 -1.18
CA SER A 142 2.45 -0.16 0.25
C SER A 142 3.85 -0.01 0.86
N PHE A 143 4.83 -0.79 0.39
CA PHE A 143 6.21 -0.73 0.86
C PHE A 143 6.91 0.61 0.57
N ASP A 144 6.52 1.35 -0.49
CA ASP A 144 7.10 2.65 -0.81
C ASP A 144 6.81 3.71 0.26
N ARG A 145 5.76 3.51 1.08
CA ARG A 145 5.34 4.42 2.15
C ARG A 145 5.08 3.65 3.45
N HIS A 146 6.10 3.58 4.30
CA HIS A 146 6.08 2.81 5.55
C HIS A 146 4.88 3.08 6.48
N SER A 147 4.31 4.28 6.46
CA SER A 147 3.15 4.64 7.31
C SER A 147 1.85 3.97 6.88
N LEU A 148 1.74 3.55 5.62
CA LEU A 148 0.51 3.02 5.00
C LEU A 148 0.60 1.52 4.70
N ASP A 149 1.67 0.86 5.17
CA ASP A 149 1.99 -0.53 4.82
C ASP A 149 1.16 -1.55 5.63
N LEU A 150 -0.11 -1.70 5.25
CA LEU A 150 -1.05 -2.62 5.87
C LEU A 150 -0.62 -4.09 5.75
N PRO A 151 -0.18 -4.60 4.58
CA PRO A 151 0.27 -5.98 4.45
C PRO A 151 1.42 -6.29 5.41
N ARG A 152 2.40 -5.38 5.54
CA ARG A 152 3.50 -5.54 6.48
C ARG A 152 3.03 -5.54 7.93
N ARG A 153 2.12 -4.63 8.30
CA ARG A 153 1.55 -4.60 9.66
C ARG A 153 0.86 -5.90 10.01
N LEU A 154 0.09 -6.48 9.08
CA LEU A 154 -0.55 -7.78 9.26
C LEU A 154 0.48 -8.91 9.39
N GLN A 155 1.50 -8.93 8.53
CA GLN A 155 2.59 -9.90 8.64
C GLN A 155 3.31 -9.80 10.00
N ARG A 156 3.53 -8.57 10.47
CA ARG A 156 4.14 -8.31 11.78
C ARG A 156 3.24 -8.74 12.94
N SER A 157 1.93 -8.53 12.86
CA SER A 157 1.00 -8.99 13.90
C SER A 157 0.99 -10.52 14.05
N LEU A 158 1.14 -11.25 12.93
CA LEU A 158 1.28 -12.71 12.95
C LEU A 158 2.57 -13.18 13.62
N SER A 159 3.65 -12.39 13.56
CA SER A 159 4.93 -12.73 14.17
C SER A 159 4.94 -12.67 15.70
N GLY A 160 3.90 -12.07 16.32
CA GLY A 160 3.86 -11.77 17.76
C GLY A 160 4.68 -10.53 18.17
N ALA A 161 5.40 -9.89 17.24
CA ALA A 161 6.22 -8.71 17.48
C ALA A 161 5.46 -7.37 17.39
N ASP A 162 4.13 -7.41 17.39
CA ASP A 162 3.22 -6.25 17.27
C ASP A 162 2.68 -5.77 18.63
N GLY A 163 3.07 -6.42 19.73
CA GLY A 163 2.84 -5.89 21.07
C GLY A 163 3.55 -4.55 21.26
N GLN A 164 2.93 -3.62 21.99
CA GLN A 164 3.40 -2.25 22.29
C GLN A 164 4.84 -2.14 22.85
N GLY A 165 5.53 -3.24 23.11
CA GLY A 165 6.97 -3.26 23.32
C GLY A 165 7.68 -3.20 21.97
N ALA A 166 8.16 -2.02 21.59
CA ALA A 166 9.15 -1.90 20.53
C ALA A 166 10.36 -2.77 20.91
N MET A 167 10.38 -4.01 20.46
CA MET A 167 11.59 -4.80 20.43
C MET A 167 12.58 -3.97 19.60
N ASN A 168 13.73 -3.64 20.17
CA ASN A 168 14.83 -2.92 19.51
C ASN A 168 15.46 -3.81 18.41
N LEU A 169 14.63 -4.27 17.48
CA LEU A 169 14.97 -5.08 16.34
C LEU A 169 15.27 -4.15 15.16
N PRO A 170 16.22 -4.50 14.30
CA PRO A 170 16.42 -3.85 13.02
C PRO A 170 15.10 -3.78 12.22
N PRO A 171 14.94 -2.77 11.35
CA PRO A 171 13.81 -2.72 10.42
C PRO A 171 13.68 -4.04 9.65
N PHE A 172 12.45 -4.50 9.45
CA PHE A 172 12.10 -5.71 8.70
C PHE A 172 12.50 -7.06 9.34
N ALA A 173 13.24 -7.07 10.46
CA ALA A 173 13.69 -8.31 11.07
C ALA A 173 12.52 -9.16 11.59
N ALA A 174 11.54 -8.55 12.26
CA ALA A 174 10.36 -9.27 12.76
C ALA A 174 9.53 -9.88 11.63
N GLU A 175 9.43 -9.15 10.51
CA GLU A 175 8.70 -9.58 9.32
C GLU A 175 9.44 -10.71 8.58
N ALA A 176 10.76 -10.62 8.44
CA ALA A 176 11.57 -11.66 7.80
C ALA A 176 11.49 -13.01 8.51
N PHE A 177 11.39 -12.99 9.85
CA PHE A 177 11.28 -14.21 10.66
C PHE A 177 9.84 -14.60 11.01
N SER A 178 8.85 -13.85 10.52
CA SER A 178 7.44 -14.13 10.78
C SER A 178 7.03 -15.58 10.46
N PRO A 179 7.52 -16.24 9.38
CA PRO A 179 7.15 -17.63 9.11
C PRO A 179 7.59 -18.60 10.21
N TYR A 180 8.71 -18.31 10.88
CA TYR A 180 9.24 -19.16 11.95
C TYR A 180 8.59 -18.88 13.30
N THR A 181 8.21 -17.62 13.57
CA THR A 181 7.60 -17.22 14.85
C THR A 181 6.07 -17.37 14.85
N SER A 182 5.43 -17.41 13.68
CA SER A 182 3.98 -17.66 13.56
C SER A 182 3.62 -19.10 13.92
N CYS A 183 4.57 -20.03 13.90
CA CYS A 183 4.37 -21.38 14.39
C CYS A 183 4.34 -21.37 15.93
N GLY A 184 3.27 -21.89 16.53
CA GLY A 184 3.12 -21.95 18.00
C GLY A 184 4.23 -22.70 18.74
N ASN A 185 5.00 -23.54 18.03
CA ASN A 185 6.21 -24.19 18.55
C ASN A 185 7.43 -23.78 17.71
N ILE A 186 8.39 -23.10 18.34
CA ILE A 186 9.69 -22.79 17.73
C ILE A 186 10.62 -23.99 17.94
N GLY A 187 10.91 -24.72 16.87
CA GLY A 187 11.85 -25.83 16.90
C GLY A 187 13.32 -25.39 17.03
N LYS A 188 14.18 -26.32 17.44
CA LYS A 188 15.64 -26.11 17.52
C LYS A 188 16.23 -25.57 16.21
N LYS A 189 15.82 -26.13 15.07
CA LYS A 189 16.29 -25.73 13.74
C LYS A 189 15.84 -24.32 13.35
N SER A 190 14.58 -23.97 13.63
CA SER A 190 14.08 -22.63 13.32
C SER A 190 14.73 -21.58 14.22
N LEU A 191 14.95 -21.88 15.49
CA LEU A 191 15.70 -20.99 16.38
C LEU A 191 17.15 -20.79 15.90
N ALA A 192 17.84 -21.87 15.52
CA ALA A 192 19.18 -21.77 14.93
C ALA A 192 19.16 -20.89 13.68
N MET A 193 18.26 -21.14 12.72
CA MET A 193 18.14 -20.34 11.49
C MET A 193 17.87 -18.85 11.74
N VAL A 194 16.97 -18.52 12.68
CA VAL A 194 16.67 -17.13 13.04
C VAL A 194 17.91 -16.45 13.61
N LEU A 195 18.62 -17.12 14.53
CA LEU A 195 19.82 -16.57 15.15
C LEU A 195 20.97 -16.44 14.12
N GLU A 196 21.19 -17.45 13.29
CA GLU A 196 22.24 -17.43 12.25
C GLU A 196 22.00 -16.31 11.24
N SER A 197 20.76 -16.15 10.78
CA SER A 197 20.38 -15.09 9.86
C SER A 197 20.51 -13.70 10.49
N PHE A 198 20.21 -13.57 11.79
CA PHE A 198 20.33 -12.30 12.50
C PHE A 198 21.78 -11.92 12.82
N PHE A 199 22.60 -12.88 13.23
CA PHE A 199 23.94 -12.64 13.75
C PHE A 199 25.07 -12.86 12.73
N GLY A 200 24.82 -13.62 11.66
CA GLY A 200 25.77 -13.86 10.57
C GLY A 200 26.88 -14.87 10.88
N PHE A 201 26.76 -15.65 11.95
CA PHE A 201 27.69 -16.75 12.28
C PHE A 201 26.93 -18.05 12.53
N GLU A 202 27.61 -19.18 12.40
CA GLU A 202 27.06 -20.52 12.62
C GLU A 202 26.67 -20.70 14.10
N ILE A 203 25.42 -21.10 14.37
CA ILE A 203 24.89 -21.21 15.73
C ILE A 203 24.32 -22.61 15.94
N LYS A 204 25.01 -23.39 16.78
CA LYS A 204 24.55 -24.69 17.20
C LYS A 204 23.69 -24.59 18.45
N VAL A 205 22.37 -24.76 18.28
CA VAL A 205 21.44 -24.83 19.41
C VAL A 205 21.49 -26.23 20.03
N CYS A 206 21.85 -26.33 21.31
CA CYS A 206 21.83 -27.58 22.07
C CYS A 206 20.54 -27.70 22.88
N ASP A 207 19.81 -28.80 22.68
CA ASP A 207 18.60 -29.14 23.42
C ASP A 207 18.90 -30.11 24.57
N ARG A 208 17.98 -30.21 25.53
CA ARG A 208 18.05 -31.16 26.67
C ARG A 208 19.32 -31.03 27.52
N ILE A 209 19.75 -29.79 27.78
CA ILE A 209 20.87 -29.51 28.69
C ILE A 209 20.41 -29.78 30.13
N PHE A 210 21.12 -30.65 30.84
CA PHE A 210 20.87 -30.91 32.24
C PHE A 210 21.21 -29.66 33.06
N ASN A 211 20.20 -29.05 33.67
CA ASN A 211 20.39 -27.96 34.63
C ASN A 211 20.07 -28.43 36.05
N LYS A 212 20.94 -28.10 37.00
CA LYS A 212 20.72 -28.36 38.43
C LYS A 212 19.93 -27.21 39.03
N ASN A 213 18.61 -27.34 39.04
CA ASN A 213 17.77 -26.39 39.75
C ASN A 213 17.67 -26.78 41.23
N ILE A 214 17.88 -25.81 42.11
CA ILE A 214 17.71 -26.01 43.56
C ILE A 214 16.23 -26.21 43.85
N ILE A 215 15.87 -27.35 44.46
CA ILE A 215 14.50 -27.62 44.89
C ILE A 215 14.09 -26.53 45.91
N PRO A 216 13.00 -25.76 45.66
CA PRO A 216 12.52 -24.76 46.60
C PRO A 216 12.26 -25.39 47.97
N LYS A 217 12.58 -24.68 49.06
CA LYS A 217 12.49 -25.23 50.43
C LYS A 217 11.13 -25.85 50.77
N LYS A 218 10.03 -25.32 50.20
CA LYS A 218 8.66 -25.82 50.37
C LYS A 218 8.45 -27.26 49.87
N PHE A 219 9.23 -27.70 48.89
CA PHE A 219 9.12 -29.03 48.27
C PHE A 219 10.22 -29.99 48.72
N ARG A 220 11.04 -29.61 49.70
CA ARG A 220 12.06 -30.51 50.26
C ARG A 220 11.40 -31.42 51.29
N CYS A 221 11.50 -32.73 51.10
CA CYS A 221 11.13 -33.68 52.13
C CYS A 221 12.06 -33.51 53.33
N ILE A 222 11.46 -33.33 54.51
CA ILE A 222 12.19 -33.29 55.78
C ILE A 222 11.91 -34.63 56.46
N LEU A 223 12.93 -35.45 56.63
CA LEU A 223 12.82 -36.70 57.37
C LEU A 223 12.78 -36.36 58.87
N GLY A 224 11.77 -36.86 59.60
CA GLY A 224 11.67 -36.72 61.06
C GLY A 224 10.64 -35.70 61.59
N ARG A 225 9.92 -34.95 60.73
CA ARG A 225 8.77 -34.16 61.18
C ARG A 225 7.50 -34.99 61.07
N GLY A 226 7.21 -35.79 62.11
CA GLY A 226 5.97 -36.54 62.22
C GLY A 226 4.78 -35.61 62.08
N VAL A 227 3.94 -35.85 61.07
CA VAL A 227 2.60 -35.26 61.00
C VAL A 227 1.83 -35.86 62.17
N LYS A 228 1.60 -35.07 63.23
CA LYS A 228 0.58 -35.45 64.22
C LYS A 228 -0.76 -35.35 63.49
N LEU A 229 -1.35 -36.52 63.22
CA LEU A 229 -2.76 -36.67 62.87
C LEU A 229 -3.63 -36.09 63.98
#